data_AF-A0A2V6WE95-F1
#
_entry.id   AF-A0A2V6WE95-F1
#
_cell.length_a   1.000
_cell.length_b   1.000
_cell.length_c   1.000
_cell.angle_alpha   90.00
_cell.angle_beta   90.00
_cell.angle_gamma   90.00
#
_symmetry.space_group_name_H-M   'P 1'
#
loop_
_entity.id
_entity.type
_entity.pdbx_description
1 polymer ?
#
loop_
_entity_poly.entity_id
_entity_poly.type
_entity_poly.pdbx_seq_one_letter_code
_entity_poly.pdbx_strand_id
1 'polypeptide(L)' 'VDDKPAPIYRVDGVVRGVLVGAGRHRVVMRFRPPSQTAGFLIGAVAILGAATLAARTWGQIRS' A
#
# COMPACT_ATOMS: atom_id res chain seq x y z
N VAL A 1 10.69 16.33 -3.63
CA VAL A 1 11.87 17.19 -3.46
C VAL A 1 11.40 18.42 -2.74
N ASP A 2 11.95 18.72 -1.57
CA ASP A 2 11.52 19.85 -0.74
C ASP A 2 9.97 19.90 -0.60
N ASP A 3 9.43 18.75 -0.19
CA ASP A 3 7.99 18.48 0.02
C ASP A 3 7.08 18.58 -1.21
N LYS A 4 7.64 18.86 -2.40
CA LYS A 4 6.90 18.86 -3.67
C LYS A 4 7.03 17.52 -4.40
N PRO A 5 5.95 17.03 -5.07
CA PRO A 5 6.05 15.90 -5.98
C PRO A 5 7.09 16.17 -7.06
N ALA A 6 7.91 15.18 -7.39
CA ALA A 6 8.88 15.27 -8.47
C ALA A 6 8.82 13.99 -9.31
N PRO A 7 8.94 14.10 -10.65
CA PRO A 7 8.97 12.94 -11.52
C PRO A 7 10.19 12.07 -11.21
N ILE A 8 9.99 10.75 -11.26
CA ILE A 8 11.04 9.75 -11.08
C ILE A 8 11.45 9.24 -12.46
N TYR A 9 12.74 9.35 -12.76
CA TYR A 9 13.33 8.87 -14.01
C TYR A 9 14.08 7.57 -13.79
N ARG A 10 14.22 6.79 -14.85
CA ARG A 10 15.10 5.62 -14.87
C ARG A 10 16.50 6.09 -15.27
N VAL A 11 17.48 5.79 -14.43
CA VAL A 11 18.90 6.12 -14.62
C VAL A 11 19.68 4.82 -14.70
N ASP A 12 20.58 4.72 -15.67
CA ASP A 12 21.45 3.56 -15.91
C ASP A 12 20.71 2.22 -15.93
N GLY A 13 19.46 2.24 -16.40
CA GLY A 13 18.65 1.06 -16.59
C GLY A 13 18.13 0.39 -15.31
N VAL A 14 18.56 0.76 -14.10
CA VAL A 14 18.10 0.11 -12.86
C VAL A 14 17.83 1.07 -11.71
N VAL A 15 18.47 2.23 -11.71
CA VAL A 15 18.38 3.21 -10.62
C VAL A 15 17.21 4.15 -10.88
N ARG A 16 16.60 4.64 -9.79
CA ARG A 16 15.59 5.70 -9.84
C ARG A 16 16.26 7.04 -9.54
N GLY A 17 16.18 7.96 -10.47
CA GLY A 17 16.71 9.32 -10.34
C GLY A 17 15.62 10.37 -10.22
N VAL A 18 15.95 11.50 -9.60
CA VAL A 18 15.09 12.70 -9.55
C VAL A 18 15.98 13.90 -9.87
N LEU A 19 15.53 14.76 -10.79
CA LEU A 19 16.24 15.99 -11.13
C LEU A 19 16.04 17.02 -10.02
N VAL A 20 17.13 17.61 -9.56
CA VAL A 20 17.13 18.69 -8.55
C VAL A 20 18.00 19.85 -9.04
N GLY A 21 17.69 21.06 -8.58
CA GLY A 21 18.49 22.25 -8.89
C GLY A 21 19.84 22.25 -8.19
N ALA A 22 20.65 23.27 -8.47
CA ALA A 22 21.89 23.49 -7.74
C ALA A 22 21.61 23.93 -6.30
N GLY A 23 22.34 23.35 -5.34
CA GLY A 23 22.21 23.67 -3.92
C GLY A 23 21.89 22.45 -3.06
N ARG A 24 21.28 22.69 -1.89
CA ARG A 24 20.87 21.63 -0.96
C ARG A 24 19.39 21.36 -1.14
N HIS A 25 19.06 20.09 -1.34
CA HIS A 25 17.70 19.61 -1.51
C HIS A 25 17.46 18.37 -0.66
N ARG A 26 16.23 18.23 -0.14
CA ARG A 26 15.80 17.03 0.58
C ARG A 26 14.94 16.17 -0.33
N VAL A 27 15.40 14.96 -0.61
CA VAL A 27 14.67 13.95 -1.37
C VAL A 27 14.10 12.91 -0.41
N VAL A 28 12.77 12.76 -0.44
CA VAL A 28 12.07 11.72 0.34
C VAL A 28 11.35 10.79 -0.63
N MET A 29 11.75 9.52 -0.64
CA MET A 29 11.08 8.46 -1.38
C MET A 29 10.02 7.82 -0.48
N ARG A 30 8.75 7.82 -0.90
CA ARG A 30 7.68 7.12 -0.18
C ARG A 30 7.18 5.93 -1.00
N PHE A 31 7.31 4.74 -0.45
CA PHE A 31 6.76 3.54 -1.03
C PHE A 31 5.24 3.48 -0.79
N ARG A 32 4.46 3.42 -1.86
CA ARG A 32 3.01 3.21 -1.84
C ARG A 32 2.66 2.11 -2.85
N PRO A 33 2.48 0.86 -2.40
CA PRO A 33 2.11 -0.22 -3.30
C PRO A 33 0.72 0.06 -3.91
N PRO A 34 0.55 -0.09 -5.23
CA PRO A 34 -0.76 0.09 -5.86
C PRO A 34 -1.80 -0.91 -5.35
N SER A 35 -1.36 -2.11 -4.92
CA SER A 35 -2.22 -3.16 -4.39
C SER A 35 -2.56 -3.01 -2.90
N GLN A 36 -2.05 -1.99 -2.21
CA GLN A 36 -2.26 -1.86 -0.77
C GLN A 36 -3.75 -1.78 -0.41
N THR A 37 -4.52 -0.97 -1.13
CA THR A 37 -5.97 -0.84 -0.95
C THR A 37 -6.71 -2.15 -1.29
N ALA A 38 -6.32 -2.81 -2.38
CA ALA A 38 -6.91 -4.09 -2.77
C ALA A 38 -6.69 -5.18 -1.71
N GLY A 39 -5.47 -5.28 -1.17
CA GLY A 39 -5.15 -6.23 -0.10
C GLY A 39 -5.98 -5.98 1.16
N PHE A 40 -6.17 -4.71 1.56
CA PHE A 40 -7.03 -4.37 2.68
C PHE A 40 -8.49 -4.76 2.45
N LEU A 41 -9.04 -4.49 1.26
CA LEU A 41 -10.43 -4.86 0.93
C LEU A 41 -10.64 -6.38 0.94
N ILE A 42 -9.73 -7.13 0.31
CA ILE A 42 -9.78 -8.60 0.29
C ILE A 42 -9.71 -9.14 1.72
N GLY A 43 -8.79 -8.65 2.55
CA GLY A 43 -8.67 -9.04 3.94
C GLY A 43 -9.94 -8.76 4.75
N ALA A 44 -10.54 -7.57 4.58
CA ALA A 44 -11.78 -7.22 5.25
C ALA A 44 -12.94 -8.15 4.86
N VAL A 45 -13.10 -8.45 3.56
CA VAL A 45 -14.12 -9.40 3.07
C VAL A 45 -13.89 -10.80 3.63
N ALA A 46 -12.64 -11.27 3.67
CA ALA A 46 -12.30 -12.58 4.22
C ALA A 46 -12.64 -12.69 5.72
N ILE A 47 -12.32 -11.65 6.50
CA ILE A 47 -12.66 -11.60 7.93
C ILE A 47 -14.17 -11.63 8.15
N LEU A 48 -14.92 -10.85 7.37
CA LEU A 48 -16.39 -10.84 7.44
C LEU A 48 -16.98 -12.21 7.05
N GLY A 49 -16.46 -12.83 5.99
CA GLY A 49 -16.85 -14.18 5.59
C GLY A 49 -16.57 -15.21 6.69
N ALA A 50 -15.39 -15.18 7.29
CA ALA A 50 -15.03 -16.08 8.39
C ALA A 50 -15.91 -15.85 9.63
N ALA A 51 -16.16 -14.60 10.00
CA ALA A 51 -16.98 -14.24 11.16
C ALA A 51 -18.44 -14.69 10.97
N THR A 52 -19.02 -14.51 9.79
CA THR A 52 -20.39 -14.97 9.49
C THR A 52 -20.51 -16.48 9.54
N LEU A 53 -19.52 -17.21 9.01
CA LEU A 53 -19.48 -18.67 9.09
C LEU A 53 -19.35 -19.14 10.55
N ALA A 54 -18.43 -18.55 11.32
CA ALA A 54 -18.22 -18.88 12.73
C ALA A 54 -19.48 -18.60 13.58
N ALA A 55 -20.18 -17.50 13.33
CA ALA A 55 -21.43 -17.19 14.01
C ALA A 55 -22.53 -18.21 13.71
N ARG A 56 -22.64 -18.66 12.46
CA ARG A 56 -23.60 -19.70 12.06
C ARG A 56 -23.30 -21.04 12.71
N THR A 57 -22.05 -21.48 12.70
CA THR A 57 -21.66 -22.76 13.30
C THR A 57 -21.81 -22.75 14.82
N TRP A 58 -21.49 -21.64 15.49
CA TRP A 58 -21.76 -21.50 16.93
C TRP A 58 -23.24 -21.55 17.28
N GLY A 59 -24.12 -21.00 16.44
CA GLY A 59 -25.56 -21.11 16.61
C GLY A 59 -26.05 -22.57 16.55
N GLN A 60 -25.50 -23.36 15.62
CA GLN A 60 -25.87 -24.78 15.44
C GLN A 60 -25.40 -25.69 16.58
N ILE A 61 -24.30 -25.34 17.26
CA ILE A 61 -23.76 -26.14 18.38
C ILE A 61 -24.52 -25.87 19.69
N ARG A 62 -25.14 -24.69 19.83
CA ARG A 62 -25.87 -24.27 21.04
C ARG A 62 -27.36 -24.60 21.06
N SER A 63 -27.92 -25.12 19.96
CA SER A 63 -29.32 -25.56 19.84
C SER A 63 -29.44 -27.07 20.01
#